data_AF-A0A150QHJ0-F1
#
_entry.id   AF-A0A150QHJ0-F1
#
_cell.length_a   1.000
_cell.length_b   1.000
_cell.length_c   1.000
_cell.angle_alpha   90.00
_cell.angle_beta   90.00
_cell.angle_gamma   90.00
#
_symmetry.space_group_name_H-M   'P 1'
#
loop_
_entity.id
_entity.type
_entity.pdbx_description
1 polymer ?
#
loop_
_entity_poly.entity_id
_entity_poly.type
_entity_poly.pdbx_seq_one_letter_code
_entity_poly.pdbx_strand_id
1 'polypeptide(L)'
;MPSRTLSSLILAPLTAVALLASCAPAPEGEHHNAASSALTVRDRLKACEQDPRVVAGLVTREICAGADIFFRETFEGNGRTCGSCHPVENNFTIDIPFIDALIDSNPLDPLFIFEQDPELTDLEAFELKTNALVRENVDGFEDLDRKYVMRGVQHTLSLATTIAPDPVNGTADVPRQRTGWSGDGAPGDGSLREFLTGGITQHLPKDLGREPGVAFRLPTEQELDLVLAYQMSLGRTNELDLTKVDLADPEANEGRLAFLDPNRGRCNVCHSNAGANHMDTGRNRNLDTGTRTAPGTNDRFGVFDGGFGGKGKAEPDFDVLDLKFLNGYGDGTFNVPPIIEAVDTPPFFHSNAFGPDIEGAVHYYTLSFFKNSPAGKELEARFGSPIAFPDSDIIKMGRFLRVLNAAFNLDLARQRLDAAQVLALRFHDTRPDVQRRLMELAEVEIDDALKVMSIPTAPLHPVALDRLHLAKAEIAAGVEATRWPLRLARLSAAIARVQNARDQFGKNITYRLGRGNLMY
;
A
#
# COMPACT_ATOMS: atom_id res chain seq x y z
N MET A 1 49.38 -24.50 31.24
CA MET A 1 49.51 -25.74 32.05
C MET A 1 50.07 -25.35 33.42
N PRO A 2 49.67 -25.95 34.57
CA PRO A 2 48.61 -26.92 34.81
C PRO A 2 47.62 -26.51 35.95
N SER A 3 46.62 -27.38 36.14
CA SER A 3 45.48 -27.39 37.07
C SER A 3 45.82 -27.52 38.58
N ARG A 4 44.91 -27.15 39.49
CA ARG A 4 44.07 -28.08 40.33
C ARG A 4 43.39 -27.41 41.57
N THR A 5 42.09 -27.72 41.72
CA THR A 5 41.30 -28.10 42.93
C THR A 5 41.00 -27.15 44.11
N LEU A 6 39.69 -26.87 44.27
CA LEU A 6 38.78 -27.06 45.43
C LEU A 6 39.25 -26.77 46.89
N SER A 7 38.50 -25.90 47.59
CA SER A 7 37.90 -26.16 48.92
C SER A 7 36.92 -25.07 49.39
N SER A 8 35.65 -25.46 49.54
CA SER A 8 34.81 -25.41 50.76
C SER A 8 34.51 -24.10 51.54
N LEU A 9 33.18 -23.83 51.62
CA LEU A 9 32.33 -23.57 52.82
C LEU A 9 32.40 -22.22 53.56
N ILE A 10 31.30 -21.44 53.47
CA ILE A 10 30.64 -20.80 54.64
C ILE A 10 29.11 -20.89 54.46
N LEU A 11 28.43 -21.22 55.56
CA LEU A 11 27.01 -21.57 55.71
C LEU A 11 26.18 -20.43 56.32
N ALA A 12 24.91 -20.35 55.87
CA ALA A 12 23.69 -19.96 56.60
C ALA A 12 23.43 -18.46 56.93
N PRO A 13 22.18 -18.07 57.30
CA PRO A 13 20.84 -18.52 56.87
C PRO A 13 19.93 -17.32 56.53
N LEU A 14 18.75 -17.52 55.91
CA LEU A 14 17.54 -16.71 56.22
C LEU A 14 16.27 -17.30 55.60
N THR A 15 15.41 -17.77 56.51
CA THR A 15 13.94 -17.64 56.52
C THR A 15 13.12 -18.10 55.31
N ALA A 16 12.48 -19.26 55.50
CA ALA A 16 11.27 -19.67 54.80
C ALA A 16 10.06 -18.84 55.28
N VAL A 17 9.33 -18.26 54.33
CA VAL A 17 7.95 -17.81 54.52
C VAL A 17 7.09 -18.57 53.53
N ALA A 18 6.22 -19.41 54.06
CA ALA A 18 5.18 -20.10 53.32
C ALA A 18 4.10 -19.10 52.91
N LEU A 19 3.77 -19.05 51.63
CA LEU A 19 2.56 -18.42 51.12
C LEU A 19 1.68 -19.48 50.47
N LEU A 20 0.46 -19.52 50.97
CA LEU A 20 -0.62 -20.45 50.69
C LEU A 20 -1.04 -20.35 49.22
N ALA A 21 -0.86 -21.43 48.47
CA ALA A 21 -1.50 -21.62 47.18
C ALA A 21 -3.00 -21.87 47.41
N SER A 22 -3.81 -20.84 47.17
CA SER A 22 -5.26 -20.98 47.06
C SER A 22 -5.56 -21.65 45.72
N CYS A 23 -6.14 -22.85 45.77
CA CYS A 23 -6.73 -23.51 44.62
C CYS A 23 -7.95 -22.71 44.15
N ALA A 24 -7.76 -21.87 43.14
CA ALA A 24 -8.83 -21.45 42.25
C ALA A 24 -8.84 -22.41 41.04
N PRO A 25 -10.00 -22.94 40.63
CA PRO A 25 -10.08 -23.75 39.42
C PRO A 25 -9.65 -22.89 38.23
N ALA A 26 -8.75 -23.44 37.41
CA ALA A 26 -8.42 -22.87 36.11
C ALA A 26 -9.74 -22.66 35.34
N PRO A 27 -9.96 -21.50 34.69
CA PRO A 27 -11.03 -21.40 33.73
C PRO A 27 -10.73 -22.45 32.66
N GLU A 28 -11.66 -23.40 32.56
CA GLU A 28 -11.66 -24.49 31.60
C GLU A 28 -11.33 -23.93 30.22
N GLY A 29 -10.38 -24.58 29.56
CA GLY A 29 -10.06 -24.29 28.19
C GLY A 29 -11.32 -24.39 27.37
N GLU A 30 -11.74 -23.27 26.80
CA GLU A 30 -12.52 -23.30 25.57
C GLU A 30 -11.61 -23.95 24.53
N HIS A 31 -11.77 -25.26 24.39
CA HIS A 31 -11.52 -25.92 23.14
C HIS A 31 -12.17 -25.06 22.06
N HIS A 32 -11.33 -24.37 21.28
CA HIS A 32 -11.72 -23.78 20.03
C HIS A 32 -12.23 -24.92 19.16
N ASN A 33 -13.51 -25.24 19.32
CA ASN A 33 -14.28 -25.91 18.30
C ASN A 33 -14.10 -25.02 17.06
N ALA A 34 -13.40 -25.57 16.07
CA ALA A 34 -13.27 -24.99 14.75
C ALA A 34 -14.68 -24.77 14.20
N ALA A 35 -15.23 -23.59 14.46
CA ALA A 35 -16.36 -23.06 13.72
C ALA A 35 -15.80 -22.62 12.37
N SER A 36 -15.95 -23.48 11.37
CA SER A 36 -16.03 -23.02 9.99
C SER A 36 -17.15 -21.97 9.86
N SER A 37 -16.92 -21.01 8.97
CA SER A 37 -17.82 -19.93 8.54
C SER A 37 -18.08 -18.80 9.53
N ALA A 38 -18.48 -17.64 9.02
CA ALA A 38 -19.35 -16.80 9.86
C ALA A 38 -20.42 -16.00 9.12
N LEU A 39 -20.10 -15.26 8.05
CA LEU A 39 -21.07 -14.36 7.43
C LEU A 39 -21.27 -14.64 5.94
N THR A 40 -22.51 -14.90 5.53
CA THR A 40 -22.84 -14.95 4.11
C THR A 40 -22.82 -13.54 3.52
N VAL A 41 -22.70 -13.41 2.20
CA VAL A 41 -22.87 -12.12 1.49
C VAL A 41 -24.17 -11.43 1.88
N ARG A 42 -25.25 -12.18 2.07
CA ARG A 42 -26.55 -11.63 2.50
C ARG A 42 -26.46 -11.00 3.88
N ASP A 43 -25.75 -11.63 4.81
CA ASP A 43 -25.58 -11.13 6.17
C ASP A 43 -24.74 -9.85 6.17
N ARG A 44 -23.66 -9.82 5.39
CA ARG A 44 -22.80 -8.63 5.21
C ARG A 44 -23.57 -7.46 4.60
N LEU A 45 -24.31 -7.69 3.52
CA LEU A 45 -25.16 -6.68 2.90
C LEU A 45 -26.21 -6.16 3.87
N LYS A 46 -26.89 -7.04 4.62
CA LYS A 46 -27.88 -6.65 5.62
C LYS A 46 -27.27 -5.84 6.77
N ALA A 47 -26.07 -6.20 7.24
CA ALA A 47 -25.34 -5.43 8.23
C ALA A 47 -25.00 -4.03 7.70
N CYS A 48 -24.52 -3.95 6.46
CA CYS A 48 -24.20 -2.68 5.79
C CYS A 48 -25.42 -1.78 5.56
N GLU A 49 -26.64 -2.31 5.42
CA GLU A 49 -27.86 -1.47 5.40
C GLU A 49 -28.06 -0.65 6.68
N GLN A 50 -27.46 -1.08 7.78
CA GLN A 50 -27.52 -0.40 9.08
C GLN A 50 -26.27 0.45 9.36
N ASP A 51 -25.25 0.40 8.50
CA ASP A 51 -24.06 1.24 8.67
C ASP A 51 -24.45 2.71 8.47
N PRO A 52 -24.11 3.61 9.41
CA PRO A 52 -24.53 5.00 9.34
C PRO A 52 -24.03 5.71 8.08
N ARG A 53 -22.90 5.30 7.49
CA ARG A 53 -22.38 5.84 6.22
C ARG A 53 -23.26 5.43 5.04
N VAL A 54 -23.78 4.21 5.03
CA VAL A 54 -24.72 3.71 4.00
C VAL A 54 -26.07 4.39 4.17
N VAL A 55 -26.62 4.46 5.38
CA VAL A 55 -27.89 5.14 5.68
C VAL A 55 -27.82 6.64 5.35
N ALA A 56 -26.65 7.25 5.52
CA ALA A 56 -26.37 8.63 5.12
C ALA A 56 -26.28 8.84 3.60
N GLY A 57 -26.15 7.77 2.81
CA GLY A 57 -25.93 7.83 1.36
C GLY A 57 -24.50 8.22 0.97
N LEU A 58 -23.55 8.16 1.91
CA LEU A 58 -22.13 8.49 1.69
C LEU A 58 -21.40 7.38 0.92
N VAL A 59 -21.76 6.13 1.18
CA VAL A 59 -21.24 4.93 0.50
C VAL A 59 -22.40 4.02 0.12
N THR A 60 -22.21 3.15 -0.88
CA THR A 60 -23.21 2.12 -1.21
C THR A 60 -23.08 0.93 -0.26
N ARG A 61 -24.15 0.15 -0.14
CA ARG A 61 -24.15 -1.08 0.65
C ARG A 61 -23.12 -2.09 0.12
N GLU A 62 -22.93 -2.14 -1.20
CA GLU A 62 -22.00 -3.04 -1.87
C GLU A 62 -20.54 -2.66 -1.58
N ILE A 63 -20.20 -1.36 -1.63
CA ILE A 63 -18.86 -0.87 -1.23
C ILE A 63 -18.61 -1.18 0.24
N CYS A 64 -19.61 -1.00 1.11
CA CYS A 64 -19.49 -1.34 2.52
C CYS A 64 -19.21 -2.84 2.74
N ALA A 65 -19.97 -3.71 2.06
CA ALA A 65 -19.79 -5.16 2.21
C ALA A 65 -18.45 -5.64 1.60
N GLY A 66 -18.01 -5.02 0.50
CA GLY A 66 -16.69 -5.27 -0.08
C GLY A 66 -15.55 -4.89 0.87
N ALA A 67 -15.65 -3.73 1.53
CA ALA A 67 -14.67 -3.33 2.54
C ALA A 67 -14.67 -4.27 3.76
N ASP A 68 -15.85 -4.70 4.22
CA ASP A 68 -15.98 -5.66 5.31
C ASP A 68 -15.35 -7.02 4.98
N ILE A 69 -15.42 -7.47 3.72
CA ILE A 69 -14.67 -8.65 3.26
C ILE A 69 -13.17 -8.34 3.27
N PHE A 70 -12.75 -7.23 2.66
CA PHE A 70 -11.33 -6.85 2.53
C PHE A 70 -10.59 -6.78 3.87
N PHE A 71 -11.20 -6.20 4.91
CA PHE A 71 -10.55 -5.97 6.20
C PHE A 71 -10.83 -7.03 7.26
N ARG A 72 -11.84 -7.91 7.08
CA ARG A 72 -12.27 -8.83 8.14
C ARG A 72 -12.48 -10.28 7.72
N GLU A 73 -12.56 -10.59 6.44
CA GLU A 73 -12.65 -12.00 6.01
C GLU A 73 -11.27 -12.63 5.99
N THR A 74 -11.14 -13.74 6.71
CA THR A 74 -9.90 -14.53 6.80
C THR A 74 -9.94 -15.73 5.85
N PHE A 75 -11.08 -16.00 5.21
CA PHE A 75 -11.29 -17.07 4.27
C PHE A 75 -10.93 -18.44 4.85
N GLU A 76 -11.24 -18.66 6.14
CA GLU A 76 -10.85 -19.86 6.89
C GLU A 76 -9.34 -20.14 6.83
N GLY A 77 -8.53 -19.11 6.63
CA GLY A 77 -7.08 -19.16 6.53
C GLY A 77 -6.36 -18.97 7.87
N ASN A 78 -5.11 -18.53 7.79
CA ASN A 78 -4.16 -18.33 8.89
C ASN A 78 -4.43 -17.09 9.77
N GLY A 79 -5.58 -16.43 9.59
CA GLY A 79 -5.97 -15.24 10.34
C GLY A 79 -5.61 -13.91 9.68
N ARG A 80 -4.77 -13.89 8.63
CA ARG A 80 -4.55 -12.69 7.82
C ARG A 80 -5.83 -12.28 7.07
N THR A 81 -5.91 -11.00 6.75
CA THR A 81 -6.89 -10.41 5.82
C THR A 81 -6.15 -9.60 4.76
N CYS A 82 -6.85 -9.06 3.76
CA CYS A 82 -6.23 -8.12 2.82
C CYS A 82 -5.68 -6.89 3.57
N GLY A 83 -6.37 -6.47 4.64
CA GLY A 83 -5.96 -5.38 5.52
C GLY A 83 -4.66 -5.59 6.28
N SER A 84 -4.16 -6.84 6.42
CA SER A 84 -2.87 -7.11 7.09
C SER A 84 -1.68 -6.53 6.33
N CYS A 85 -1.73 -6.51 4.99
CA CYS A 85 -0.70 -5.91 4.13
C CYS A 85 -1.17 -4.59 3.49
N HIS A 86 -2.47 -4.33 3.46
CA HIS A 86 -3.07 -3.10 2.94
C HIS A 86 -3.86 -2.34 4.02
N PRO A 87 -3.22 -1.93 5.13
CA PRO A 87 -3.87 -1.19 6.21
C PRO A 87 -4.33 0.20 5.74
N VAL A 88 -5.55 0.59 6.14
CA VAL A 88 -6.13 1.89 5.74
C VAL A 88 -5.37 3.07 6.33
N GLU A 89 -4.77 2.89 7.51
CA GLU A 89 -3.99 3.89 8.23
C GLU A 89 -2.54 4.05 7.74
N ASN A 90 -2.12 3.27 6.74
CA ASN A 90 -0.78 3.38 6.15
C ASN A 90 -0.87 3.32 4.62
N ASN A 91 -1.78 4.11 4.04
CA ASN A 91 -1.97 4.25 2.59
C ASN A 91 -2.14 2.93 1.83
N PHE A 92 -2.77 1.93 2.47
CA PHE A 92 -2.97 0.60 1.91
C PHE A 92 -1.66 -0.12 1.52
N THR A 93 -0.57 0.14 2.24
CA THR A 93 0.72 -0.51 2.09
C THR A 93 1.40 -0.71 3.44
N ILE A 94 2.54 -1.38 3.46
CA ILE A 94 3.40 -1.56 4.63
C ILE A 94 4.79 -1.01 4.35
N ASP A 95 5.38 -0.40 5.35
CA ASP A 95 6.78 0.04 5.38
C ASP A 95 7.43 -0.38 6.70
N ILE A 96 8.73 -0.15 6.85
CA ILE A 96 9.47 -0.53 8.06
C ILE A 96 8.91 0.16 9.31
N PRO A 97 8.68 1.48 9.33
CA PRO A 97 8.04 2.14 10.47
C PRO A 97 6.71 1.53 10.90
N PHE A 98 5.84 1.18 9.95
CA PHE A 98 4.57 0.52 10.24
C PHE A 98 4.78 -0.87 10.87
N ILE A 99 5.66 -1.68 10.26
CA ILE A 99 5.95 -3.03 10.74
C ILE A 99 6.53 -3.00 12.16
N ASP A 100 7.50 -2.11 12.42
CA ASP A 100 8.09 -1.95 13.76
C ASP A 100 7.02 -1.56 14.79
N ALA A 101 6.16 -0.59 14.46
CA ALA A 101 5.07 -0.18 15.34
C ALA A 101 4.04 -1.29 15.57
N LEU A 102 3.77 -2.13 14.56
CA LEU A 102 2.88 -3.26 14.67
C LEU A 102 3.47 -4.36 15.55
N ILE A 103 4.77 -4.66 15.44
CA ILE A 103 5.47 -5.60 16.33
C ILE A 103 5.39 -5.12 17.78
N ASP A 104 5.63 -3.84 18.02
CA ASP A 104 5.61 -3.26 19.37
C ASP A 104 4.21 -3.29 20.01
N SER A 105 3.16 -3.07 19.22
CA SER A 105 1.78 -2.98 19.72
C SER A 105 1.03 -4.31 19.70
N ASN A 106 1.33 -5.19 18.74
CA ASN A 106 0.71 -6.49 18.54
C ASN A 106 1.72 -7.51 17.96
N PRO A 107 2.65 -8.06 18.76
CA PRO A 107 3.65 -9.01 18.27
C PRO A 107 3.06 -10.34 17.79
N LEU A 108 1.78 -10.60 18.08
CA LEU A 108 1.03 -11.78 17.62
C LEU A 108 0.12 -11.46 16.42
N ASP A 109 0.31 -10.31 15.77
CA ASP A 109 -0.45 -9.97 14.57
C ASP A 109 -0.31 -11.08 13.50
N PRO A 110 -1.40 -11.45 12.78
CA PRO A 110 -1.32 -12.43 11.70
C PRO A 110 -0.31 -12.08 10.58
N LEU A 111 0.10 -10.82 10.43
CA LEU A 111 1.23 -10.47 9.56
C LEU A 111 2.51 -11.23 9.94
N PHE A 112 2.69 -11.62 11.20
CA PHE A 112 3.87 -12.34 11.69
C PHE A 112 3.61 -13.83 11.94
N ILE A 113 2.54 -14.41 11.38
CA ILE A 113 2.17 -15.82 11.60
C ILE A 113 3.29 -16.81 11.22
N PHE A 114 4.14 -16.47 10.25
CA PHE A 114 5.30 -17.28 9.83
C PHE A 114 6.35 -17.47 10.93
N GLU A 115 6.37 -16.61 11.96
CA GLU A 115 7.25 -16.76 13.13
C GLU A 115 6.61 -17.55 14.27
N GLN A 116 5.30 -17.80 14.17
CA GLN A 116 4.48 -18.38 15.22
C GLN A 116 4.10 -19.83 14.90
N ASP A 117 3.86 -20.14 13.62
CA ASP A 117 3.47 -21.46 13.14
C ASP A 117 4.59 -22.12 12.33
N PRO A 118 5.14 -23.26 12.79
CA PRO A 118 6.16 -24.02 12.06
C PRO A 118 5.75 -24.41 10.63
N GLU A 119 4.46 -24.67 10.38
CA GLU A 119 3.97 -25.05 9.04
C GLU A 119 3.99 -23.89 8.04
N LEU A 120 4.14 -22.66 8.54
CA LEU A 120 4.15 -21.42 7.76
C LEU A 120 5.48 -20.69 7.77
N THR A 121 6.56 -21.33 8.25
CA THR A 121 7.90 -20.69 8.36
C THR A 121 8.35 -20.04 7.04
N ASP A 122 8.05 -20.68 5.90
CA ASP A 122 8.43 -20.21 4.57
C ASP A 122 7.33 -19.36 3.87
N LEU A 123 6.26 -18.99 4.57
CA LEU A 123 5.22 -18.10 4.03
C LEU A 123 5.77 -16.69 3.76
N GLU A 124 6.70 -16.23 4.61
CA GLU A 124 7.44 -14.98 4.44
C GLU A 124 8.93 -15.22 4.66
N ALA A 125 9.73 -14.17 4.50
CA ALA A 125 11.17 -14.18 4.75
C ALA A 125 11.58 -13.00 5.64
N PHE A 126 12.83 -12.97 6.08
CA PHE A 126 13.32 -11.93 7.01
C PHE A 126 13.21 -10.52 6.42
N GLU A 127 13.19 -10.41 5.09
CA GLU A 127 13.04 -9.17 4.34
C GLU A 127 11.71 -8.46 4.57
N LEU A 128 10.69 -9.14 5.09
CA LEU A 128 9.48 -8.48 5.57
C LEU A 128 9.84 -7.45 6.64
N LYS A 129 10.71 -7.81 7.60
CA LYS A 129 11.10 -6.92 8.70
C LYS A 129 12.30 -6.03 8.40
N THR A 130 13.12 -6.34 7.39
CA THR A 130 14.31 -5.52 7.06
C THR A 130 14.10 -4.61 5.86
N ASN A 131 13.18 -4.96 4.96
CA ASN A 131 12.94 -4.22 3.71
C ASN A 131 11.45 -3.96 3.41
N ALA A 132 10.51 -4.41 4.25
CA ALA A 132 9.07 -4.38 3.99
C ALA A 132 8.70 -5.09 2.68
N LEU A 133 9.37 -6.22 2.40
CA LEU A 133 9.11 -7.06 1.25
C LEU A 133 8.37 -8.32 1.65
N VAL A 134 7.30 -8.63 0.92
CA VAL A 134 6.57 -9.90 1.05
C VAL A 134 7.12 -10.92 0.06
N ARG A 135 7.06 -12.19 0.45
CA ARG A 135 7.41 -13.31 -0.42
C ARG A 135 6.24 -13.63 -1.35
N GLU A 136 6.52 -13.65 -2.64
CA GLU A 136 5.53 -13.80 -3.70
C GLU A 136 5.87 -15.00 -4.59
N ASN A 137 4.97 -15.97 -4.73
CA ASN A 137 5.13 -17.12 -5.64
C ASN A 137 4.41 -16.88 -6.97
N VAL A 138 4.60 -15.69 -7.56
CA VAL A 138 3.93 -15.25 -8.81
C VAL A 138 4.22 -16.16 -10.01
N ASP A 139 5.38 -16.84 -10.00
CA ASP A 139 5.80 -17.74 -11.08
C ASP A 139 5.30 -19.18 -10.93
N GLY A 140 4.63 -19.49 -9.81
CA GLY A 140 4.05 -20.81 -9.54
C GLY A 140 4.36 -21.37 -8.15
N PHE A 141 3.51 -22.31 -7.70
CA PHE A 141 3.59 -22.93 -6.38
C PHE A 141 4.27 -24.32 -6.38
N GLU A 142 4.62 -24.85 -7.54
CA GLU A 142 5.15 -26.20 -7.70
C GLU A 142 6.58 -26.39 -7.16
N ASP A 143 7.33 -25.31 -6.95
CA ASP A 143 8.66 -25.31 -6.34
C ASP A 143 8.85 -24.03 -5.52
N LEU A 144 8.32 -24.02 -4.29
CA LEU A 144 8.32 -22.85 -3.42
C LEU A 144 9.73 -22.34 -3.09
N ASP A 145 10.74 -23.22 -3.13
CA ASP A 145 12.13 -22.91 -2.83
C ASP A 145 12.88 -22.20 -3.97
N ARG A 146 12.38 -22.33 -5.20
CA ARG A 146 13.03 -21.75 -6.40
C ARG A 146 12.12 -20.81 -7.20
N LYS A 147 10.84 -20.76 -6.89
CA LYS A 147 9.83 -19.93 -7.56
C LYS A 147 9.19 -18.96 -6.60
N TYR A 148 9.99 -18.00 -6.16
CA TYR A 148 9.48 -16.87 -5.39
C TYR A 148 10.22 -15.60 -5.80
N VAL A 149 9.69 -14.45 -5.42
CA VAL A 149 10.35 -13.15 -5.50
C VAL A 149 10.04 -12.37 -4.24
N MET A 150 10.82 -11.34 -3.95
CA MET A 150 10.56 -10.42 -2.83
C MET A 150 10.08 -9.09 -3.38
N ARG A 151 8.87 -8.68 -3.02
CA ARG A 151 8.24 -7.47 -3.55
C ARG A 151 7.69 -6.57 -2.45
N GLY A 152 7.77 -5.26 -2.67
CA GLY A 152 7.10 -4.28 -1.81
C GLY A 152 5.59 -4.36 -2.01
N VAL A 153 4.81 -4.06 -0.98
CA VAL A 153 3.35 -4.07 -1.10
C VAL A 153 2.89 -2.78 -1.80
N GLN A 154 2.22 -2.89 -2.94
CA GLN A 154 1.66 -1.71 -3.61
C GLN A 154 0.42 -1.21 -2.88
N HIS A 155 0.24 0.11 -2.81
CA HIS A 155 -1.04 0.66 -2.39
C HIS A 155 -2.16 0.21 -3.34
N THR A 156 -3.39 0.08 -2.84
CA THR A 156 -4.58 -0.26 -3.66
C THR A 156 -5.37 0.97 -4.13
N LEU A 157 -4.84 2.16 -3.91
CA LEU A 157 -5.45 3.42 -4.32
C LEU A 157 -5.47 3.58 -5.85
N SER A 158 -6.56 4.15 -6.35
CA SER A 158 -6.69 4.70 -7.71
C SER A 158 -6.64 3.67 -8.86
N LEU A 159 -6.83 2.38 -8.54
CA LEU A 159 -6.91 1.27 -9.49
C LEU A 159 -7.94 1.50 -10.61
N ALA A 160 -9.00 2.27 -10.34
CA ALA A 160 -10.00 2.65 -11.33
C ALA A 160 -9.47 3.45 -12.53
N THR A 161 -8.26 4.00 -12.42
CA THR A 161 -7.63 4.81 -13.46
C THR A 161 -6.32 4.23 -14.00
N THR A 162 -5.78 3.19 -13.36
CA THR A 162 -4.36 2.81 -13.53
C THR A 162 -4.11 1.40 -14.05
N ILE A 163 -5.13 0.57 -14.21
CA ILE A 163 -4.95 -0.87 -14.54
C ILE A 163 -5.38 -1.26 -15.95
N ALA A 164 -5.89 -0.32 -16.75
CA ALA A 164 -6.34 -0.63 -18.10
C ALA A 164 -5.13 -0.96 -18.99
N PRO A 165 -5.07 -2.15 -19.62
CA PRO A 165 -3.87 -2.58 -20.33
C PRO A 165 -3.69 -1.82 -21.65
N ASP A 166 -2.45 -1.38 -21.90
CA ASP A 166 -2.03 -0.87 -23.20
C ASP A 166 -1.90 -2.02 -24.21
N PRO A 167 -2.71 -2.03 -25.29
CA PRO A 167 -2.68 -3.09 -26.30
C PRO A 167 -1.39 -3.11 -27.13
N VAL A 168 -0.58 -2.04 -27.08
CA VAL A 168 0.68 -1.90 -27.82
C VAL A 168 1.87 -2.49 -27.03
N ASN A 169 1.67 -2.94 -25.79
CA ASN A 169 2.75 -3.38 -24.89
C ASN A 169 3.56 -4.61 -25.38
N GLY A 170 3.19 -5.25 -26.49
CA GLY A 170 4.02 -6.28 -27.13
C GLY A 170 4.13 -7.61 -26.38
N THR A 171 3.64 -7.67 -25.13
CA THR A 171 3.52 -8.90 -24.34
C THR A 171 2.51 -9.85 -24.98
N ALA A 172 2.90 -11.11 -25.20
CA ALA A 172 1.95 -12.18 -25.50
C ALA A 172 0.98 -12.33 -24.31
N ASP A 173 -0.30 -12.60 -24.59
CA ASP A 173 -1.33 -12.85 -23.57
C ASP A 173 -1.54 -11.70 -22.56
N VAL A 174 -1.83 -10.50 -23.08
CA VAL A 174 -2.17 -9.32 -22.26
C VAL A 174 -3.35 -9.65 -21.31
N PRO A 175 -3.17 -9.53 -19.99
CA PRO A 175 -4.25 -9.81 -19.04
C PRO A 175 -5.38 -8.79 -19.19
N ARG A 176 -6.57 -9.11 -18.66
CA ARG A 176 -7.70 -8.17 -18.70
C ARG A 176 -7.35 -6.83 -18.05
N GLN A 177 -6.60 -6.86 -16.95
CA GLN A 177 -6.15 -5.69 -16.21
C GLN A 177 -4.71 -5.88 -15.72
N ARG A 178 -3.91 -4.82 -15.73
CA ARG A 178 -2.53 -4.83 -15.21
C ARG A 178 -2.55 -4.53 -13.72
N THR A 179 -2.62 -5.58 -12.91
CA THR A 179 -2.54 -5.52 -11.45
C THR A 179 -1.19 -6.04 -10.96
N GLY A 180 -0.75 -5.60 -9.79
CA GLY A 180 0.55 -5.99 -9.22
C GLY A 180 1.75 -5.41 -9.96
N TRP A 181 2.95 -5.68 -9.43
CA TRP A 181 4.21 -5.19 -9.99
C TRP A 181 4.54 -5.75 -11.35
N SER A 182 4.22 -7.01 -11.62
CA SER A 182 4.41 -7.60 -12.95
C SER A 182 3.36 -7.16 -13.94
N GLY A 183 2.20 -6.67 -13.52
CA GLY A 183 1.10 -6.37 -14.44
C GLY A 183 0.63 -7.59 -15.24
N ASP A 184 0.91 -8.80 -14.76
CA ASP A 184 0.50 -10.11 -15.27
C ASP A 184 -0.95 -10.46 -14.94
N GLY A 185 -1.57 -9.64 -14.09
CA GLY A 185 -2.95 -9.82 -13.68
C GLY A 185 -3.06 -10.84 -12.54
N ALA A 186 -4.24 -10.94 -11.98
CA ALA A 186 -4.57 -12.00 -11.05
C ALA A 186 -4.59 -13.39 -11.72
N PRO A 187 -4.67 -14.49 -10.95
CA PRO A 187 -5.09 -15.79 -11.50
C PRO A 187 -6.38 -15.71 -12.34
N GLY A 188 -6.71 -16.79 -13.04
CA GLY A 188 -7.91 -16.82 -13.89
C GLY A 188 -7.74 -15.98 -15.16
N ASP A 189 -8.54 -14.93 -15.31
CA ASP A 189 -8.57 -14.09 -16.52
C ASP A 189 -7.70 -12.82 -16.43
N GLY A 190 -6.93 -12.67 -15.35
CA GLY A 190 -6.04 -11.53 -15.16
C GLY A 190 -6.77 -10.23 -14.82
N SER A 191 -8.00 -10.27 -14.31
CA SER A 191 -8.72 -9.08 -13.83
C SER A 191 -8.44 -8.79 -12.35
N LEU A 192 -8.63 -7.53 -11.92
CA LEU A 192 -8.63 -7.13 -10.51
C LEU A 192 -9.69 -7.89 -9.71
N ARG A 193 -10.78 -8.31 -10.36
CA ARG A 193 -11.81 -9.14 -9.75
C ARG A 193 -11.23 -10.43 -9.19
N GLU A 194 -10.42 -11.12 -9.99
CA GLU A 194 -9.79 -12.39 -9.59
C GLU A 194 -8.59 -12.21 -8.65
N PHE A 195 -8.16 -10.97 -8.38
CA PHE A 195 -6.98 -10.70 -7.54
C PHE A 195 -7.18 -11.20 -6.12
N LEU A 196 -8.42 -11.15 -5.62
CA LEU A 196 -8.77 -11.71 -4.33
C LEU A 196 -8.44 -13.21 -4.24
N THR A 197 -8.73 -13.99 -5.28
CA THR A 197 -8.40 -15.41 -5.35
C THR A 197 -6.89 -15.65 -5.25
N GLY A 198 -6.10 -14.84 -5.95
CA GLY A 198 -4.63 -14.89 -5.90
C GLY A 198 -4.08 -14.54 -4.52
N GLY A 199 -4.52 -13.41 -3.95
CA GLY A 199 -4.07 -12.96 -2.63
C GLY A 199 -4.41 -13.94 -1.51
N ILE A 200 -5.60 -14.55 -1.55
CA ILE A 200 -5.99 -15.60 -0.60
C ILE A 200 -5.08 -16.82 -0.74
N THR A 201 -4.86 -17.29 -1.97
CA THR A 201 -4.04 -18.48 -2.22
C THR A 201 -2.57 -18.25 -1.84
N GLN A 202 -2.03 -17.05 -2.07
CA GLN A 202 -0.65 -16.71 -1.75
C GLN A 202 -0.42 -16.57 -0.23
N HIS A 203 -1.25 -15.77 0.45
CA HIS A 203 -0.91 -15.23 1.78
C HIS A 203 -1.76 -15.73 2.95
N LEU A 204 -2.98 -16.21 2.71
CA LEU A 204 -3.90 -16.67 3.75
C LEU A 204 -3.88 -18.18 4.07
N PRO A 205 -3.16 -19.09 3.35
CA PRO A 205 -3.18 -20.52 3.69
C PRO A 205 -2.71 -20.80 5.11
N LYS A 206 -3.33 -21.81 5.76
CA LYS A 206 -2.88 -22.40 7.02
C LYS A 206 -1.63 -23.27 6.89
N ASP A 207 -1.37 -23.76 5.68
CA ASP A 207 -0.18 -24.54 5.33
C ASP A 207 0.31 -24.17 3.92
N LEU A 208 1.57 -24.48 3.63
CA LEU A 208 2.19 -24.16 2.34
C LEU A 208 1.81 -25.12 1.20
N GLY A 209 1.01 -26.16 1.48
CA GLY A 209 0.37 -27.00 0.46
C GLY A 209 -0.73 -26.26 -0.31
N ARG A 210 -1.33 -25.24 0.32
CA ARG A 210 -2.28 -24.30 -0.32
C ARG A 210 -3.47 -24.98 -1.00
N GLU A 211 -3.94 -26.08 -0.42
CA GLU A 211 -5.08 -26.82 -0.96
C GLU A 211 -6.41 -26.10 -0.62
N PRO A 212 -7.20 -25.67 -1.62
CA PRO A 212 -8.51 -25.06 -1.37
C PRO A 212 -9.47 -26.02 -0.65
N GLY A 213 -10.18 -25.53 0.36
CA GLY A 213 -11.06 -26.30 1.22
C GLY A 213 -10.35 -27.00 2.39
N VAL A 214 -9.01 -26.97 2.42
CA VAL A 214 -8.19 -27.51 3.51
C VAL A 214 -7.40 -26.37 4.18
N ALA A 215 -6.52 -25.71 3.41
CA ALA A 215 -5.66 -24.65 3.91
C ALA A 215 -6.38 -23.29 4.01
N PHE A 216 -7.37 -23.06 3.14
CA PHE A 216 -8.21 -21.86 3.07
C PHE A 216 -9.46 -22.14 2.23
N ARG A 217 -10.46 -21.25 2.26
CA ARG A 217 -11.64 -21.27 1.38
C ARG A 217 -11.48 -20.26 0.24
N LEU A 218 -11.87 -20.64 -0.97
CA LEU A 218 -11.94 -19.71 -2.10
C LEU A 218 -13.10 -18.70 -1.94
N PRO A 219 -12.95 -17.46 -2.43
CA PRO A 219 -14.04 -16.50 -2.43
C PRO A 219 -15.19 -16.98 -3.34
N THR A 220 -16.42 -16.60 -3.01
CA THR A 220 -17.57 -16.76 -3.89
C THR A 220 -17.60 -15.67 -4.96
N GLU A 221 -18.29 -15.92 -6.07
CA GLU A 221 -18.50 -14.92 -7.14
C GLU A 221 -19.04 -13.58 -6.62
N GLN A 222 -19.93 -13.62 -5.63
CA GLN A 222 -20.50 -12.40 -5.06
C GLN A 222 -19.49 -11.65 -4.18
N GLU A 223 -18.62 -12.36 -3.46
CA GLU A 223 -17.53 -11.73 -2.70
C GLU A 223 -16.51 -11.07 -3.64
N LEU A 224 -16.19 -11.73 -4.77
CA LEU A 224 -15.35 -11.16 -5.82
C LEU A 224 -15.92 -9.85 -6.37
N ASP A 225 -17.23 -9.81 -6.68
CA ASP A 225 -17.90 -8.60 -7.19
C ASP A 225 -17.92 -7.46 -6.16
N LEU A 226 -18.14 -7.78 -4.88
CA LEU A 226 -18.20 -6.79 -3.80
C LEU A 226 -16.82 -6.20 -3.51
N VAL A 227 -15.78 -7.04 -3.44
CA VAL A 227 -14.40 -6.56 -3.23
C VAL A 227 -13.92 -5.74 -4.43
N LEU A 228 -14.25 -6.15 -5.66
CA LEU A 228 -13.98 -5.34 -6.85
C LEU A 228 -14.64 -3.95 -6.76
N ALA A 229 -15.93 -3.89 -6.37
CA ALA A 229 -16.64 -2.63 -6.23
C ALA A 229 -15.98 -1.71 -5.17
N TYR A 230 -15.49 -2.29 -4.08
CA TYR A 230 -14.74 -1.57 -3.07
C TYR A 230 -13.39 -1.06 -3.60
N GLN A 231 -12.54 -1.93 -4.16
CA GLN A 231 -11.21 -1.55 -4.67
C GLN A 231 -11.28 -0.50 -5.79
N MET A 232 -12.27 -0.61 -6.70
CA MET A 232 -12.51 0.39 -7.75
C MET A 232 -13.03 1.73 -7.21
N SER A 233 -13.31 1.82 -5.92
CA SER A 233 -13.75 3.04 -5.24
C SER A 233 -12.73 3.62 -4.27
N LEU A 234 -11.48 3.12 -4.30
CA LEU A 234 -10.36 3.62 -3.52
C LEU A 234 -9.52 4.65 -4.29
N GLY A 235 -9.00 5.65 -3.57
CA GLY A 235 -8.18 6.73 -4.10
C GLY A 235 -8.95 7.69 -5.00
N ARG A 236 -8.29 8.18 -6.06
CA ARG A 236 -8.90 9.04 -7.08
C ARG A 236 -9.51 8.20 -8.20
N THR A 237 -10.54 8.77 -8.82
CA THR A 237 -11.31 8.15 -9.92
C THR A 237 -11.24 8.98 -11.22
N ASN A 238 -10.28 9.89 -11.29
CA ASN A 238 -9.96 10.68 -12.48
C ASN A 238 -8.45 10.89 -12.60
N GLU A 239 -8.01 11.15 -13.81
CA GLU A 239 -6.68 11.73 -14.08
C GLU A 239 -6.71 13.25 -13.88
N LEU A 240 -5.58 13.82 -13.48
CA LEU A 240 -5.35 15.26 -13.57
C LEU A 240 -5.04 15.66 -15.02
N ASP A 241 -5.04 16.96 -15.29
CA ASP A 241 -4.44 17.53 -16.49
C ASP A 241 -3.29 18.44 -16.05
N LEU A 242 -2.07 17.90 -16.03
CA LEU A 242 -0.90 18.62 -15.53
C LEU A 242 -0.54 19.83 -16.38
N THR A 243 -1.04 19.94 -17.61
CA THR A 243 -0.83 21.14 -18.44
C THR A 243 -1.61 22.34 -17.91
N LYS A 244 -2.69 22.10 -17.15
CA LYS A 244 -3.55 23.11 -16.55
C LYS A 244 -3.27 23.37 -15.07
N VAL A 245 -2.59 22.45 -14.40
CA VAL A 245 -2.16 22.63 -13.00
C VAL A 245 -1.25 23.84 -12.90
N ASP A 246 -1.52 24.70 -11.92
CA ASP A 246 -0.72 25.88 -11.61
C ASP A 246 -0.41 25.90 -10.10
N LEU A 247 0.85 25.66 -9.75
CA LEU A 247 1.29 25.47 -8.37
C LEU A 247 1.74 26.81 -7.77
N ALA A 248 1.35 27.06 -6.52
CA ALA A 248 1.72 28.29 -5.83
C ALA A 248 3.21 28.34 -5.45
N ASP A 249 3.84 27.19 -5.21
CA ASP A 249 5.29 27.09 -5.03
C ASP A 249 5.98 27.19 -6.40
N PRO A 250 6.83 28.20 -6.65
CA PRO A 250 7.41 28.43 -7.98
C PRO A 250 8.37 27.32 -8.39
N GLU A 251 9.10 26.73 -7.45
CA GLU A 251 10.03 25.62 -7.73
C GLU A 251 9.27 24.32 -8.04
N ALA A 252 8.16 24.05 -7.34
CA ALA A 252 7.25 22.96 -7.68
C ALA A 252 6.61 23.18 -9.06
N ASN A 253 6.22 24.41 -9.41
CA ASN A 253 5.67 24.70 -10.73
C ASN A 253 6.70 24.52 -11.85
N GLU A 254 7.96 24.90 -11.62
CA GLU A 254 9.06 24.60 -12.54
C GLU A 254 9.32 23.07 -12.62
N GLY A 255 9.20 22.36 -11.51
CA GLY A 255 9.28 20.90 -11.46
C GLY A 255 8.23 20.22 -12.31
N ARG A 256 6.98 20.71 -12.26
CA ARG A 256 5.89 20.27 -13.16
C ARG A 256 6.24 20.50 -14.62
N LEU A 257 6.83 21.65 -14.97
CA LEU A 257 7.27 21.93 -16.35
C LEU A 257 8.37 20.97 -16.78
N ALA A 258 9.38 20.74 -15.93
CA ALA A 258 10.46 19.79 -16.22
C ALA A 258 9.94 18.35 -16.39
N PHE A 259 8.97 17.93 -15.57
CA PHE A 259 8.31 16.62 -15.64
C PHE A 259 7.60 16.39 -16.99
N LEU A 260 6.94 17.43 -17.51
CA LEU A 260 6.18 17.40 -18.76
C LEU A 260 7.04 17.54 -20.01
N ASP A 261 8.20 18.19 -19.90
CA ASP A 261 8.99 18.58 -21.07
C ASP A 261 9.69 17.37 -21.72
N PRO A 262 9.39 17.08 -23.01
CA PRO A 262 10.02 15.98 -23.75
C PRO A 262 11.54 16.18 -23.97
N ASN A 263 12.05 17.40 -23.80
CA ASN A 263 13.47 17.72 -23.90
C ASN A 263 14.17 17.78 -22.54
N ARG A 264 13.46 17.56 -21.42
CA ARG A 264 14.02 17.56 -20.06
C ARG A 264 13.70 16.26 -19.32
N GLY A 265 12.69 16.26 -18.44
CA GLY A 265 12.40 15.16 -17.53
C GLY A 265 11.75 13.95 -18.20
N ARG A 266 10.91 14.16 -19.23
CA ARG A 266 10.22 13.08 -19.99
C ARG A 266 9.36 12.12 -19.14
N CYS A 267 9.18 12.40 -17.85
CA CYS A 267 8.47 11.52 -16.92
C CYS A 267 7.02 11.27 -17.35
N ASN A 268 6.39 12.29 -17.95
CA ASN A 268 5.02 12.23 -18.44
C ASN A 268 4.80 11.23 -19.59
N VAL A 269 5.87 10.69 -20.21
CA VAL A 269 5.74 9.66 -21.24
C VAL A 269 5.13 8.39 -20.65
N CYS A 270 5.65 7.96 -19.49
CA CYS A 270 5.23 6.73 -18.83
C CYS A 270 4.24 7.00 -17.69
N HIS A 271 4.39 8.13 -17.02
CA HIS A 271 3.50 8.60 -15.94
C HIS A 271 2.65 9.78 -16.42
N SER A 272 1.82 9.56 -17.45
CA SER A 272 0.96 10.60 -17.99
C SER A 272 0.09 11.19 -16.88
N ASN A 273 0.16 12.50 -16.73
CA ASN A 273 -0.47 13.27 -15.65
C ASN A 273 -0.10 12.83 -14.22
N ALA A 274 1.12 12.32 -14.02
CA ALA A 274 1.58 11.69 -12.77
C ALA A 274 0.76 10.45 -12.35
N GLY A 275 -0.05 9.92 -13.28
CA GLY A 275 -0.73 8.64 -13.13
C GLY A 275 0.16 7.47 -13.55
N ALA A 276 -0.49 6.36 -13.89
CA ALA A 276 0.13 5.09 -14.26
C ALA A 276 0.08 4.81 -15.78
N ASN A 277 -0.39 5.78 -16.56
CA ASN A 277 -0.76 5.56 -17.96
C ASN A 277 0.30 6.11 -18.91
N HIS A 278 0.57 5.37 -19.98
CA HIS A 278 1.44 5.81 -21.06
C HIS A 278 0.78 6.91 -21.89
N MET A 279 1.53 7.95 -22.25
CA MET A 279 0.98 9.15 -22.90
C MET A 279 0.33 8.87 -24.27
N ASP A 280 0.83 7.88 -25.00
CA ASP A 280 0.39 7.63 -26.38
C ASP A 280 -0.99 6.96 -26.45
N THR A 281 -1.34 6.17 -25.44
CA THR A 281 -2.56 5.34 -25.43
C THR A 281 -3.51 5.71 -24.31
N GLY A 282 -3.04 6.45 -23.31
CA GLY A 282 -3.80 6.72 -22.08
C GLY A 282 -4.07 5.45 -21.27
N ARG A 283 -3.24 4.41 -21.45
CA ARG A 283 -3.39 3.12 -20.80
C ARG A 283 -2.08 2.68 -20.15
N ASN A 284 -2.19 1.80 -19.18
CA ASN A 284 -1.08 1.33 -18.39
C ASN A 284 -0.25 0.29 -19.15
N ARG A 285 1.07 0.44 -19.07
CA ARG A 285 2.05 -0.27 -19.88
C ARG A 285 3.14 -0.80 -18.98
N ASN A 286 3.55 -2.06 -19.17
CA ASN A 286 4.76 -2.55 -18.52
C ASN A 286 6.01 -2.02 -19.22
N LEU A 287 7.03 -1.70 -18.45
CA LEU A 287 8.30 -1.19 -18.95
C LEU A 287 9.46 -1.85 -18.20
N ASP A 288 10.53 -2.16 -18.93
CA ASP A 288 11.82 -2.48 -18.32
C ASP A 288 12.61 -1.18 -18.15
N THR A 289 12.64 -0.69 -16.91
CA THR A 289 13.36 0.52 -16.50
C THR A 289 14.74 0.22 -15.93
N GLY A 290 15.19 -1.04 -15.98
CA GLY A 290 16.43 -1.49 -15.37
C GLY A 290 16.31 -1.82 -13.88
N THR A 291 15.13 -1.68 -13.27
CA THR A 291 14.94 -1.97 -11.84
C THR A 291 15.04 -3.45 -11.52
N ARG A 292 14.86 -4.33 -12.52
CA ARG A 292 15.00 -5.79 -12.39
C ARG A 292 16.38 -6.21 -11.88
N THR A 293 17.40 -5.37 -12.11
CA THR A 293 18.77 -5.59 -11.62
C THR A 293 18.98 -5.00 -10.22
N ALA A 294 17.91 -4.67 -9.48
CA ALA A 294 18.02 -4.33 -8.07
C ALA A 294 18.87 -5.39 -7.38
N PRO A 295 19.78 -5.00 -6.47
CA PRO A 295 20.57 -5.98 -5.72
C PRO A 295 19.59 -6.97 -5.10
N GLY A 296 19.71 -8.24 -5.50
CA GLY A 296 18.85 -9.30 -5.01
C GLY A 296 18.88 -9.27 -3.49
N THR A 297 17.72 -9.18 -2.86
CA THR A 297 17.64 -9.34 -1.41
C THR A 297 17.84 -10.80 -1.02
N ASN A 298 17.78 -11.72 -2.00
CA ASN A 298 18.07 -13.13 -1.83
C ASN A 298 19.55 -13.48 -2.01
N ASP A 299 20.01 -14.41 -1.17
CA ASP A 299 21.31 -15.08 -1.27
C ASP A 299 21.25 -16.34 -2.18
N ARG A 300 20.05 -16.72 -2.64
CA ARG A 300 19.82 -17.89 -3.48
C ARG A 300 19.89 -17.54 -4.97
N PHE A 301 20.93 -18.06 -5.62
CA PHE A 301 21.14 -18.00 -7.06
C PHE A 301 19.95 -18.64 -7.81
N GLY A 302 19.32 -17.92 -8.74
CA GLY A 302 18.23 -18.44 -9.61
C GLY A 302 16.81 -17.97 -9.25
N VAL A 303 16.68 -17.00 -8.34
CA VAL A 303 15.39 -16.49 -7.84
C VAL A 303 15.28 -14.99 -8.12
N PHE A 304 15.73 -14.53 -9.30
CA PHE A 304 15.67 -13.12 -9.67
C PHE A 304 14.29 -12.75 -10.24
N ASP A 305 13.80 -11.57 -9.87
CA ASP A 305 12.51 -11.06 -10.35
C ASP A 305 12.65 -10.51 -11.78
N GLY A 306 12.18 -11.29 -12.76
CA GLY A 306 12.14 -10.88 -14.16
C GLY A 306 10.82 -10.21 -14.57
N GLY A 307 9.92 -9.92 -13.64
CA GLY A 307 8.70 -9.17 -13.94
C GLY A 307 7.59 -10.01 -14.58
N PHE A 308 7.09 -9.59 -15.74
CA PHE A 308 5.91 -10.20 -16.37
C PHE A 308 6.20 -11.57 -16.99
N GLY A 309 5.36 -12.55 -16.67
CA GLY A 309 5.45 -13.90 -17.21
C GLY A 309 6.35 -14.80 -16.36
N GLY A 310 6.04 -16.10 -16.32
CA GLY A 310 6.77 -17.05 -15.48
C GLY A 310 5.90 -18.22 -15.06
N LYS A 311 4.61 -17.94 -14.83
CA LYS A 311 3.60 -18.95 -14.51
C LYS A 311 3.60 -20.11 -15.52
N GLY A 312 3.76 -21.33 -15.00
CA GLY A 312 3.71 -22.57 -15.78
C GLY A 312 5.01 -22.92 -16.52
N LYS A 313 6.09 -22.14 -16.36
CA LYS A 313 7.41 -22.46 -16.91
C LYS A 313 8.14 -23.40 -15.98
N ALA A 314 8.71 -24.51 -16.46
CA ALA A 314 9.42 -25.45 -15.58
C ALA A 314 10.79 -24.92 -15.08
N GLU A 315 11.45 -24.09 -15.89
CA GLU A 315 12.80 -23.57 -15.64
C GLU A 315 12.83 -22.07 -15.95
N PRO A 316 13.78 -21.30 -15.37
CA PRO A 316 13.96 -19.88 -15.67
C PRO A 316 14.02 -19.61 -17.17
N ASP A 317 13.28 -18.62 -17.65
CA ASP A 317 13.20 -18.25 -19.06
C ASP A 317 13.77 -16.85 -19.40
N PHE A 318 14.30 -16.16 -18.39
CA PHE A 318 14.83 -14.81 -18.54
C PHE A 318 16.20 -14.61 -17.87
N ASP A 319 17.04 -13.79 -18.50
CA ASP A 319 18.34 -13.36 -17.96
C ASP A 319 18.19 -11.98 -17.31
N VAL A 320 17.79 -11.97 -16.03
CA VAL A 320 17.50 -10.74 -15.27
C VAL A 320 18.74 -9.86 -15.14
N LEU A 321 19.90 -10.47 -14.93
CA LEU A 321 21.17 -9.79 -14.61
C LEU A 321 22.08 -9.56 -15.83
N ASP A 322 21.63 -9.87 -17.03
CA ASP A 322 22.41 -9.79 -18.28
C ASP A 322 23.74 -10.60 -18.21
N LEU A 323 23.72 -11.76 -17.54
CA LEU A 323 24.89 -12.63 -17.32
C LEU A 323 25.08 -13.72 -18.39
N LYS A 324 24.24 -13.71 -19.43
CA LYS A 324 24.19 -14.66 -20.56
C LYS A 324 23.74 -16.08 -20.19
N PHE A 325 22.99 -16.21 -19.10
CA PHE A 325 22.26 -17.44 -18.77
C PHE A 325 20.96 -17.08 -18.04
N LEU A 326 19.95 -17.92 -18.20
CA LEU A 326 18.61 -17.68 -17.64
C LEU A 326 18.66 -17.88 -16.12
N ASN A 327 18.22 -16.87 -15.38
CA ASN A 327 18.37 -16.78 -13.93
C ASN A 327 17.13 -16.20 -13.22
N GLY A 328 16.07 -15.89 -13.96
CA GLY A 328 14.75 -15.54 -13.42
C GLY A 328 13.64 -15.88 -14.41
N TYR A 329 12.41 -15.58 -14.02
CA TYR A 329 11.22 -15.78 -14.83
C TYR A 329 10.68 -14.44 -15.33
N GLY A 330 10.27 -14.40 -16.61
CA GLY A 330 9.55 -13.27 -17.18
C GLY A 330 10.17 -12.63 -18.41
N ASP A 331 9.96 -11.33 -18.59
CA ASP A 331 10.37 -10.59 -19.79
C ASP A 331 11.13 -9.29 -19.51
N GLY A 332 11.45 -9.05 -18.23
CA GLY A 332 12.17 -7.89 -17.72
C GLY A 332 11.27 -6.68 -17.42
N THR A 333 9.98 -6.74 -17.76
CA THR A 333 9.10 -5.58 -17.68
C THR A 333 8.23 -5.58 -16.41
N PHE A 334 8.01 -4.38 -15.87
CA PHE A 334 7.18 -4.16 -14.69
C PHE A 334 6.10 -3.13 -14.97
N ASN A 335 4.96 -3.28 -14.30
CA ASN A 335 3.84 -2.37 -14.31
C ASN A 335 4.23 -0.99 -13.75
N VAL A 336 3.78 0.06 -14.42
CA VAL A 336 4.00 1.46 -13.99
C VAL A 336 2.98 1.82 -12.90
N PRO A 337 3.39 2.18 -11.67
CA PRO A 337 2.47 2.62 -10.63
C PRO A 337 2.06 4.09 -10.84
N PRO A 338 0.91 4.53 -10.30
CA PRO A 338 0.63 5.95 -10.18
C PRO A 338 1.55 6.56 -9.10
N ILE A 339 1.94 7.83 -9.28
CA ILE A 339 2.94 8.47 -8.42
C ILE A 339 2.41 9.67 -7.65
N ILE A 340 1.11 9.97 -7.74
CA ILE A 340 0.47 10.96 -6.87
C ILE A 340 0.27 10.36 -5.48
N GLU A 341 -0.21 9.12 -5.43
CA GLU A 341 -0.56 8.41 -4.19
C GLU A 341 0.64 7.77 -3.49
N ALA A 342 1.78 7.61 -4.17
CA ALA A 342 2.92 6.86 -3.63
C ALA A 342 3.97 7.73 -2.91
N VAL A 343 3.92 9.06 -3.02
CA VAL A 343 5.05 9.94 -2.61
C VAL A 343 5.39 9.83 -1.12
N ASP A 344 4.40 9.56 -0.28
CA ASP A 344 4.46 9.35 1.16
C ASP A 344 4.71 7.90 1.59
N THR A 345 4.84 6.97 0.64
CA THR A 345 5.06 5.54 0.86
C THR A 345 6.43 5.02 0.37
N PRO A 346 7.57 5.70 0.63
CA PRO A 346 8.88 5.11 0.35
C PRO A 346 9.14 3.88 1.25
N PRO A 347 10.07 2.99 0.88
CA PRO A 347 10.93 3.06 -0.31
C PRO A 347 10.22 2.73 -1.63
N PHE A 348 10.85 3.01 -2.76
CA PHE A 348 10.22 2.92 -4.08
C PHE A 348 10.63 1.69 -4.89
N PHE A 349 9.90 1.51 -6.01
CA PHE A 349 10.04 0.42 -6.98
C PHE A 349 9.63 -0.94 -6.41
N HIS A 350 9.64 -1.98 -7.25
CA HIS A 350 9.06 -3.28 -6.88
C HIS A 350 9.76 -3.99 -5.72
N SER A 351 11.01 -3.64 -5.43
CA SER A 351 11.85 -4.31 -4.44
C SER A 351 12.24 -3.40 -3.26
N ASN A 352 11.66 -2.20 -3.14
CA ASN A 352 12.05 -1.19 -2.14
C ASN A 352 13.55 -0.85 -2.12
N ALA A 353 14.29 -1.20 -3.19
CA ALA A 353 15.75 -1.12 -3.22
C ALA A 353 16.29 0.24 -3.65
N PHE A 354 15.45 1.10 -4.24
CA PHE A 354 15.84 2.41 -4.73
C PHE A 354 14.88 3.48 -4.24
N GLY A 355 15.35 4.72 -4.19
CA GLY A 355 14.53 5.85 -3.74
C GLY A 355 14.12 5.71 -2.27
N PRO A 356 15.02 6.03 -1.32
CA PRO A 356 14.61 6.16 0.09
C PRO A 356 13.62 7.33 0.29
N ASP A 357 13.57 8.25 -0.68
CA ASP A 357 12.61 9.34 -0.81
C ASP A 357 12.33 9.62 -2.30
N ILE A 358 11.38 10.53 -2.57
CA ILE A 358 10.90 10.79 -3.92
C ILE A 358 11.99 11.43 -4.80
N GLU A 359 12.86 12.26 -4.24
CA GLU A 359 14.01 12.83 -4.95
C GLU A 359 14.99 11.72 -5.36
N GLY A 360 15.24 10.74 -4.50
CA GLY A 360 16.02 9.54 -4.81
C GLY A 360 15.39 8.69 -5.91
N ALA A 361 14.06 8.54 -5.91
CA ALA A 361 13.34 7.87 -6.99
C ALA A 361 13.41 8.63 -8.33
N VAL A 362 13.33 9.96 -8.31
CA VAL A 362 13.53 10.79 -9.50
C VAL A 362 14.98 10.71 -9.99
N HIS A 363 15.95 10.73 -9.07
CA HIS A 363 17.38 10.61 -9.38
C HIS A 363 17.72 9.30 -10.09
N TYR A 364 17.03 8.19 -9.77
CA TYR A 364 17.21 6.89 -10.42
C TYR A 364 17.19 6.99 -11.96
N TYR A 365 16.29 7.80 -12.51
CA TYR A 365 16.15 7.96 -13.97
C TYR A 365 17.33 8.69 -14.63
N THR A 366 18.25 9.27 -13.85
CA THR A 366 19.52 9.83 -14.35
C THR A 366 20.66 8.82 -14.35
N LEU A 367 20.49 7.65 -13.71
CA LEU A 367 21.52 6.64 -13.56
C LEU A 367 21.69 5.77 -14.81
N SER A 368 22.83 5.07 -14.89
CA SER A 368 23.12 4.15 -15.99
C SER A 368 22.15 2.96 -16.04
N PHE A 369 21.58 2.55 -14.91
CA PHE A 369 20.56 1.49 -14.85
C PHE A 369 19.39 1.81 -15.79
N PHE A 370 18.75 2.97 -15.61
CA PHE A 370 17.68 3.40 -16.49
C PHE A 370 18.16 3.72 -17.90
N LYS A 371 19.24 4.49 -18.07
CA LYS A 371 19.73 4.91 -19.39
C LYS A 371 20.06 3.74 -20.32
N ASN A 372 20.52 2.62 -19.76
CA ASN A 372 20.86 1.42 -20.51
C ASN A 372 19.70 0.41 -20.63
N SER A 373 18.62 0.61 -19.88
CA SER A 373 17.42 -0.22 -19.95
C SER A 373 16.68 -0.08 -21.29
N PRO A 374 15.85 -1.06 -21.68
CA PRO A 374 14.97 -0.95 -22.85
C PRO A 374 14.11 0.31 -22.86
N ALA A 375 13.48 0.70 -21.74
CA ALA A 375 12.67 1.92 -21.68
C ALA A 375 13.52 3.19 -21.84
N GLY A 376 14.72 3.23 -21.27
CA GLY A 376 15.66 4.33 -21.47
C GLY A 376 16.09 4.48 -22.93
N LYS A 377 16.33 3.34 -23.61
CA LYS A 377 16.67 3.28 -25.04
C LYS A 377 15.50 3.64 -25.94
N GLU A 378 14.27 3.29 -25.57
CA GLU A 378 13.07 3.74 -26.26
C GLU A 378 12.96 5.28 -26.22
N LEU A 379 13.15 5.89 -25.04
CA LEU A 379 13.16 7.36 -24.92
C LEU A 379 14.30 7.99 -25.73
N GLU A 380 15.49 7.39 -25.73
CA GLU A 380 16.61 7.86 -26.54
C GLU A 380 16.29 7.81 -28.03
N ALA A 381 15.71 6.71 -28.52
CA ALA A 381 15.29 6.58 -29.90
C ALA A 381 14.18 7.59 -30.27
N ARG A 382 13.22 7.83 -29.36
CA ARG A 382 12.11 8.76 -29.56
C ARG A 382 12.54 10.22 -29.61
N PHE A 383 13.50 10.62 -28.77
CA PHE A 383 13.87 12.03 -28.57
C PHE A 383 15.30 12.37 -29.02
N GLY A 384 16.00 11.43 -29.65
CA GLY A 384 17.33 11.61 -30.26
C GLY A 384 18.48 11.81 -29.27
N SER A 385 18.26 11.59 -27.97
CA SER A 385 19.28 11.75 -26.93
C SER A 385 18.91 10.96 -25.67
N PRO A 386 19.88 10.42 -24.91
CA PRO A 386 19.61 9.84 -23.60
C PRO A 386 18.92 10.85 -22.67
N ILE A 387 18.09 10.36 -21.76
CA ILE A 387 17.50 11.21 -20.71
C ILE A 387 18.61 11.86 -19.88
N ALA A 388 18.51 13.16 -19.66
CA ALA A 388 19.43 13.91 -18.83
C ALA A 388 18.75 15.18 -18.34
N PHE A 389 18.85 15.43 -17.04
CA PHE A 389 18.42 16.67 -16.41
C PHE A 389 19.32 16.93 -15.19
N PRO A 390 19.52 18.22 -14.82
CA PRO A 390 20.42 18.60 -13.72
C PRO A 390 19.82 18.24 -12.36
N ASP A 391 20.66 18.20 -11.32
CA ASP A 391 20.23 17.93 -9.93
C ASP A 391 19.16 18.92 -9.44
N SER A 392 19.18 20.16 -9.94
CA SER A 392 18.13 21.13 -9.62
C SER A 392 16.74 20.67 -10.07
N ASP A 393 16.64 19.96 -11.20
CA ASP A 393 15.36 19.46 -11.71
C ASP A 393 14.88 18.26 -10.89
N ILE A 394 15.79 17.46 -10.30
CA ILE A 394 15.43 16.40 -9.34
C ILE A 394 14.68 17.00 -8.15
N ILE A 395 15.26 18.03 -7.52
CA ILE A 395 14.64 18.68 -6.35
C ILE A 395 13.31 19.31 -6.72
N LYS A 396 13.22 20.00 -7.86
CA LYS A 396 11.99 20.65 -8.32
C LYS A 396 10.89 19.64 -8.64
N MET A 397 11.21 18.54 -9.31
CA MET A 397 10.26 17.45 -9.58
C MET A 397 9.83 16.74 -8.29
N GLY A 398 10.73 16.55 -7.33
CA GLY A 398 10.39 16.07 -5.99
C GLY A 398 9.38 16.99 -5.29
N ARG A 399 9.65 18.31 -5.26
CA ARG A 399 8.70 19.32 -4.74
C ARG A 399 7.35 19.26 -5.45
N PHE A 400 7.34 19.16 -6.77
CA PHE A 400 6.13 19.01 -7.57
C PHE A 400 5.27 17.82 -7.11
N LEU A 401 5.87 16.64 -7.03
CA LEU A 401 5.17 15.42 -6.65
C LEU A 401 4.68 15.48 -5.19
N ARG A 402 5.48 16.03 -4.27
CA ARG A 402 5.09 16.26 -2.86
C ARG A 402 3.87 17.17 -2.74
N VAL A 403 3.77 18.24 -3.54
CA VAL A 403 2.58 19.13 -3.51
C VAL A 403 1.33 18.40 -4.02
N LEU A 404 1.43 17.57 -5.06
CA LEU A 404 0.30 16.76 -5.53
C LEU A 404 -0.15 15.73 -4.50
N ASN A 405 0.78 15.01 -3.89
CA ASN A 405 0.48 14.03 -2.86
C ASN A 405 -0.12 14.68 -1.60
N ALA A 406 0.47 15.78 -1.11
CA ALA A 406 -0.11 16.53 0.00
C ALA A 406 -1.52 17.04 -0.34
N ALA A 407 -1.75 17.50 -1.58
CA ALA A 407 -3.08 17.89 -2.04
C ALA A 407 -4.08 16.73 -2.00
N PHE A 408 -3.65 15.54 -2.40
CA PHE A 408 -4.46 14.32 -2.40
C PHE A 408 -4.81 13.89 -0.97
N ASN A 409 -3.85 13.83 -0.06
CA ASN A 409 -4.08 13.46 1.34
C ASN A 409 -5.00 14.46 2.03
N LEU A 410 -4.85 15.77 1.79
CA LEU A 410 -5.77 16.76 2.35
C LEU A 410 -7.19 16.67 1.78
N ASP A 411 -7.34 16.28 0.52
CA ASP A 411 -8.66 16.03 -0.07
C ASP A 411 -9.30 14.76 0.56
N LEU A 412 -8.52 13.70 0.85
CA LEU A 412 -8.96 12.51 1.60
C LEU A 412 -9.35 12.86 3.05
N ALA A 413 -8.49 13.60 3.76
CA ALA A 413 -8.74 14.08 5.11
C ALA A 413 -10.07 14.86 5.17
N ARG A 414 -10.26 15.79 4.24
CA ARG A 414 -11.49 16.57 4.14
C ARG A 414 -12.70 15.67 3.84
N GLN A 415 -12.59 14.71 2.92
CA GLN A 415 -13.68 13.78 2.60
C GLN A 415 -14.14 13.01 3.85
N ARG A 416 -13.20 12.54 4.68
CA ARG A 416 -13.49 11.82 5.93
C ARG A 416 -14.10 12.75 7.00
N LEU A 417 -13.60 13.97 7.16
CA LEU A 417 -14.16 14.95 8.09
C LEU A 417 -15.56 15.40 7.69
N ASP A 418 -15.81 15.66 6.40
CA ASP A 418 -17.13 16.00 5.87
C ASP A 418 -18.12 14.85 6.11
N ALA A 419 -17.70 13.60 5.88
CA ALA A 419 -18.50 12.42 6.22
C ALA A 419 -18.81 12.36 7.73
N ALA A 420 -17.82 12.53 8.60
CA ALA A 420 -18.02 12.56 10.04
C ALA A 420 -18.98 13.69 10.48
N GLN A 421 -18.91 14.86 9.85
CA GLN A 421 -19.81 15.99 10.09
C GLN A 421 -21.27 15.64 9.71
N VAL A 422 -21.48 15.04 8.55
CA VAL A 422 -22.80 14.54 8.12
C VAL A 422 -23.36 13.55 9.14
N LEU A 423 -22.53 12.61 9.61
CA LEU A 423 -22.95 11.61 10.58
C LEU A 423 -23.28 12.23 11.95
N ALA A 424 -22.46 13.17 12.44
CA ALA A 424 -22.71 13.88 13.69
C ALA A 424 -24.01 14.69 13.64
N LEU A 425 -24.30 15.36 12.53
CA LEU A 425 -25.53 16.12 12.32
C LEU A 425 -26.78 15.23 12.28
N ARG A 426 -26.69 14.08 11.60
CA ARG A 426 -27.84 13.21 11.35
C ARG A 426 -28.12 12.22 12.48
N PHE A 427 -27.07 11.71 13.10
CA PHE A 427 -27.17 10.61 14.07
C PHE A 427 -26.73 11.01 15.48
N HIS A 428 -26.28 12.25 15.69
CA HIS A 428 -25.88 12.77 17.00
C HIS A 428 -24.83 11.88 17.67
N ASP A 429 -25.11 11.34 18.86
CA ASP A 429 -24.24 10.43 19.61
C ASP A 429 -24.49 8.96 19.31
N THR A 430 -25.31 8.64 18.29
CA THR A 430 -25.44 7.27 17.78
C THR A 430 -24.25 6.93 16.89
N ARG A 431 -23.64 5.76 17.13
CA ARG A 431 -22.42 5.31 16.47
C ARG A 431 -21.29 6.37 16.46
N PRO A 432 -20.93 6.93 17.63
CA PRO A 432 -19.88 7.94 17.72
C PRO A 432 -18.51 7.33 17.41
N ASP A 433 -18.37 6.01 17.52
CA ASP A 433 -17.20 5.23 17.07
C ASP A 433 -16.90 5.48 15.59
N VAL A 434 -17.91 5.47 14.71
CA VAL A 434 -17.70 5.72 13.27
C VAL A 434 -17.29 7.16 13.00
N GLN A 435 -17.92 8.11 13.71
CA GLN A 435 -17.60 9.53 13.60
C GLN A 435 -16.15 9.78 14.02
N ARG A 436 -15.73 9.23 15.16
CA ARG A 436 -14.37 9.38 15.70
C ARG A 436 -13.34 8.69 14.81
N ARG A 437 -13.61 7.47 14.35
CA ARG A 437 -12.67 6.75 13.47
C ARG A 437 -12.44 7.46 12.14
N LEU A 438 -13.47 8.09 11.56
CA LEU A 438 -13.27 8.95 10.37
C LEU A 438 -12.41 10.18 10.68
N MET A 439 -12.49 10.75 11.88
CA MET A 439 -11.64 11.86 12.32
C MET A 439 -10.19 11.42 12.52
N GLU A 440 -9.97 10.28 13.19
CA GLU A 440 -8.65 9.67 13.38
C GLU A 440 -7.99 9.35 12.03
N LEU A 441 -8.73 8.74 11.11
CA LEU A 441 -8.23 8.49 9.77
C LEU A 441 -7.96 9.80 9.00
N ALA A 442 -8.70 10.89 9.25
CA ALA A 442 -8.36 12.19 8.66
C ALA A 442 -7.07 12.77 9.26
N GLU A 443 -6.76 12.47 10.52
CA GLU A 443 -5.49 12.86 11.16
C GLU A 443 -4.30 12.14 10.53
N VAL A 444 -4.44 10.84 10.20
CA VAL A 444 -3.42 10.06 9.47
C VAL A 444 -3.05 10.75 8.16
N GLU A 445 -4.04 11.10 7.34
CA GLU A 445 -3.80 11.79 6.06
C GLU A 445 -3.13 13.16 6.24
N ILE A 446 -3.46 13.87 7.33
CA ILE A 446 -2.79 15.13 7.66
C ILE A 446 -1.34 14.89 8.05
N ASP A 447 -1.04 13.82 8.78
CA ASP A 447 0.32 13.44 9.16
C ASP A 447 1.16 13.07 7.94
N ASP A 448 0.60 12.36 6.97
CA ASP A 448 1.27 12.07 5.71
C ASP A 448 1.56 13.36 4.92
N ALA A 449 0.57 14.26 4.80
CA ALA A 449 0.76 15.56 4.17
C ALA A 449 1.86 16.39 4.87
N LEU A 450 1.89 16.40 6.21
CA LEU A 450 2.93 17.07 7.00
C LEU A 450 4.31 16.45 6.76
N LYS A 451 4.41 15.11 6.71
CA LYS A 451 5.65 14.37 6.45
C LYS A 451 6.24 14.75 5.09
N VAL A 452 5.45 14.74 4.01
CA VAL A 452 5.96 15.05 2.67
C VAL A 452 6.28 16.53 2.46
N MET A 453 5.62 17.45 3.19
CA MET A 453 5.89 18.88 3.10
C MET A 453 7.07 19.35 3.96
N SER A 454 7.46 18.58 4.99
CA SER A 454 8.52 18.92 5.93
C SER A 454 9.93 18.62 5.40
N ILE A 455 10.24 19.14 4.20
CA ILE A 455 11.56 18.98 3.57
C ILE A 455 12.61 19.76 4.39
N PRO A 456 13.69 19.12 4.90
CA PRO A 456 14.63 19.75 5.84
C PRO A 456 15.31 21.03 5.33
N THR A 457 15.51 21.16 4.02
CA THR A 457 16.23 22.30 3.43
C THR A 457 15.33 23.48 3.08
N ALA A 458 14.07 23.22 2.74
CA ALA A 458 13.10 24.24 2.35
C ALA A 458 11.66 23.70 2.46
N PRO A 459 10.98 23.90 3.61
CA PRO A 459 9.62 23.42 3.81
C PRO A 459 8.65 23.92 2.73
N LEU A 460 7.72 23.06 2.34
CA LEU A 460 6.64 23.41 1.42
C LEU A 460 5.49 24.07 2.20
N HIS A 461 5.00 25.19 1.67
CA HIS A 461 3.82 25.90 2.19
C HIS A 461 3.77 26.07 3.73
N PRO A 462 4.67 26.86 4.36
CA PRO A 462 4.72 26.98 5.83
C PRO A 462 3.39 27.39 6.49
N VAL A 463 2.60 28.23 5.81
CA VAL A 463 1.25 28.60 6.28
C VAL A 463 0.32 27.39 6.31
N ALA A 464 0.41 26.48 5.34
CA ALA A 464 -0.37 25.25 5.34
C ALA A 464 0.04 24.35 6.50
N LEU A 465 1.34 24.19 6.78
CA LEU A 465 1.85 23.41 7.92
C LEU A 465 1.22 23.87 9.25
N ASP A 466 1.24 25.18 9.52
CA ASP A 466 0.63 25.75 10.73
C ASP A 466 -0.88 25.45 10.81
N ARG A 467 -1.59 25.56 9.68
CA ARG A 467 -3.03 25.27 9.62
C ARG A 467 -3.33 23.79 9.85
N LEU A 468 -2.47 22.89 9.39
CA LEU A 468 -2.63 21.45 9.59
C LEU A 468 -2.39 21.03 11.03
N HIS A 469 -1.35 21.55 11.70
CA HIS A 469 -1.18 21.32 13.15
C HIS A 469 -2.39 21.82 13.95
N LEU A 470 -2.92 22.98 13.57
CA LEU A 470 -4.15 23.49 14.14
C LEU A 470 -5.36 22.60 13.80
N ALA A 471 -5.44 21.96 12.63
CA ALA A 471 -6.51 21.02 12.28
C ALA A 471 -6.42 19.75 13.15
N LYS A 472 -5.22 19.20 13.35
CA LYS A 472 -4.96 18.07 14.26
C LYS A 472 -5.46 18.36 15.68
N ALA A 473 -5.18 19.55 16.20
CA ALA A 473 -5.66 19.94 17.53
C ALA A 473 -7.20 19.97 17.63
N GLU A 474 -7.90 20.39 16.57
CA GLU A 474 -9.37 20.32 16.53
C GLU A 474 -9.86 18.87 16.43
N ILE A 475 -9.19 18.03 15.63
CA ILE A 475 -9.51 16.60 15.51
C ILE A 475 -9.37 15.91 16.86
N ALA A 476 -8.23 16.02 17.53
CA ALA A 476 -7.99 15.44 18.85
C ALA A 476 -9.06 15.88 19.87
N ALA A 477 -9.37 17.19 19.92
CA ALA A 477 -10.42 17.70 20.80
C ALA A 477 -11.83 17.21 20.43
N GLY A 478 -12.09 16.90 19.16
CA GLY A 478 -13.37 16.37 18.68
C GLY A 478 -13.51 14.86 18.91
N VAL A 479 -12.42 14.10 18.84
CA VAL A 479 -12.36 12.68 19.20
C VAL A 479 -12.71 12.50 20.68
N GLU A 480 -12.09 13.30 21.56
CA GLU A 480 -12.33 13.31 23.00
C GLU A 480 -13.71 13.87 23.40
N ALA A 481 -14.43 14.53 22.49
CA ALA A 481 -15.73 15.09 22.80
C ALA A 481 -16.77 13.99 23.10
N THR A 482 -17.41 14.10 24.26
CA THR A 482 -18.42 13.15 24.75
C THR A 482 -19.84 13.45 24.27
N ARG A 483 -20.08 14.64 23.70
CA ARG A 483 -21.40 15.05 23.18
C ARG A 483 -21.29 15.56 21.75
N TRP A 484 -22.26 15.17 20.92
CA TRP A 484 -22.26 15.49 19.49
C TRP A 484 -22.17 16.99 19.15
N PRO A 485 -22.73 17.97 19.90
CA PRO A 485 -22.63 19.37 19.50
C PRO A 485 -21.19 19.89 19.61
N LEU A 486 -20.45 19.41 20.61
CA LEU A 486 -19.03 19.76 20.78
C LEU A 486 -18.19 19.10 19.68
N ARG A 487 -18.43 17.81 19.40
CA ARG A 487 -17.77 17.10 18.30
C ARG A 487 -18.03 17.78 16.95
N LEU A 488 -19.26 18.19 16.69
CA LEU A 488 -19.66 18.91 15.48
C LEU A 488 -18.96 20.26 15.33
N ALA A 489 -18.83 21.03 16.42
CA ALA A 489 -18.10 22.30 16.40
C ALA A 489 -16.62 22.09 16.04
N ARG A 490 -15.99 21.05 16.61
CA ARG A 490 -14.60 20.66 16.32
C ARG A 490 -14.42 20.18 14.88
N LEU A 491 -15.31 19.34 14.38
CA LEU A 491 -15.33 18.91 12.97
C LEU A 491 -15.38 20.10 12.02
N SER A 492 -16.28 21.06 12.27
CA SER A 492 -16.42 22.25 11.44
C SER A 492 -15.15 23.11 11.42
N ALA A 493 -14.48 23.23 12.58
CA ALA A 493 -13.20 23.94 12.67
C ALA A 493 -12.07 23.19 11.95
N ALA A 494 -11.98 21.86 12.11
CA ALA A 494 -11.00 21.01 11.44
C ALA A 494 -11.14 21.10 9.91
N ILE A 495 -12.36 20.95 9.38
CA ILE A 495 -12.67 21.07 7.94
C ILE A 495 -12.20 22.41 7.40
N ALA A 496 -12.54 23.50 8.09
CA ALA A 496 -12.12 24.83 7.68
C ALA A 496 -10.59 24.96 7.65
N ARG A 497 -9.86 24.38 8.61
CA ARG A 497 -8.40 24.46 8.64
C ARG A 497 -7.72 23.60 7.57
N VAL A 498 -8.23 22.39 7.32
CA VAL A 498 -7.78 21.55 6.20
C VAL A 498 -8.00 22.29 4.87
N GLN A 499 -9.18 22.89 4.67
CA GLN A 499 -9.46 23.64 3.44
C GLN A 499 -8.53 24.84 3.27
N ASN A 500 -8.32 25.64 4.32
CA ASN A 500 -7.42 26.78 4.27
C ASN A 500 -5.97 26.38 3.97
N ALA A 501 -5.53 25.22 4.45
CA ALA A 501 -4.21 24.66 4.10
C ALA A 501 -4.18 24.24 2.62
N ARG A 502 -5.20 23.48 2.18
CA ARG A 502 -5.33 22.96 0.82
C ARG A 502 -5.38 24.06 -0.26
N ASP A 503 -5.99 25.19 0.06
CA ASP A 503 -6.07 26.37 -0.81
C ASP A 503 -4.72 27.03 -1.08
N GLN A 504 -3.68 26.72 -0.29
CA GLN A 504 -2.31 27.25 -0.49
C GLN A 504 -1.55 26.56 -1.63
N PHE A 505 -2.01 25.40 -2.12
CA PHE A 505 -1.20 24.55 -3.02
C PHE A 505 -1.24 24.99 -4.48
N GLY A 506 -2.27 25.75 -4.88
CA GLY A 506 -2.41 26.26 -6.24
C GLY A 506 -3.80 26.01 -6.82
N LYS A 507 -3.89 26.01 -8.15
CA LYS A 507 -5.13 25.92 -8.92
C LYS A 507 -5.15 24.70 -9.82
N ASN A 508 -6.36 24.25 -10.18
CA ASN A 508 -6.62 23.13 -11.09
C ASN A 508 -6.06 21.77 -10.63
N ILE A 509 -5.87 21.62 -9.32
CA ILE A 509 -5.57 20.33 -8.67
C ILE A 509 -6.90 19.84 -8.10
N THR A 510 -7.62 19.00 -8.84
CA THR A 510 -8.95 18.53 -8.44
C THR A 510 -9.05 17.02 -8.58
N TYR A 511 -9.10 16.33 -7.44
CA TYR A 511 -9.34 14.90 -7.37
C TYR A 511 -10.83 14.61 -7.17
N ARG A 512 -11.35 13.69 -7.98
CA ARG A 512 -12.63 13.02 -7.73
C ARG A 512 -12.33 11.78 -6.91
N LEU A 513 -12.57 11.87 -5.61
CA LEU A 513 -12.33 10.77 -4.70
C LEU A 513 -13.42 9.72 -4.78
N GLY A 514 -13.00 8.46 -4.74
CA GLY A 514 -13.92 7.34 -4.61
C GLY A 514 -14.58 7.28 -3.23
N ARG A 515 -15.70 6.56 -3.14
CA ARG A 515 -16.46 6.43 -1.89
C ARG A 515 -15.89 5.37 -0.93
N GLY A 516 -15.05 4.47 -1.43
CA GLY A 516 -14.38 3.44 -0.64
C GLY A 516 -13.45 4.01 0.42
N ASN A 517 -12.89 5.21 0.19
CA ASN A 517 -12.02 5.92 1.13
C ASN A 517 -12.64 6.20 2.52
N LEU A 518 -13.97 6.05 2.64
CA LEU A 518 -14.72 6.20 3.88
C LEU A 518 -14.90 4.88 4.66
N MET A 519 -14.45 3.76 4.10
CA MET A 519 -14.57 2.42 4.68
C MET A 519 -13.24 1.94 5.25
N TYR A 520 -13.33 1.10 6.28
CA TYR A 520 -12.24 0.53 7.07
C TYR A 520 -12.76 -0.67 7.86
#